data_AF-A0A3B0XIS8-F1
#
_entry.id   AF-A0A3B0XIS8-F1
#
_cell.length_a   1.000
_cell.length_b   1.000
_cell.length_c   1.000
_cell.angle_alpha   90.00
_cell.angle_beta   90.00
_cell.angle_gamma   90.00
#
_symmetry.space_group_name_H-M   'P 1'
#
loop_
_entity.id
_entity.type
_entity.pdbx_description
1 polymer ?
#
loop_
_entity_poly.entity_id
_entity_poly.type
_entity_poly.pdbx_seq_one_letter_code
_entity_poly.pdbx_strand_id
1 'polypeptide(L)'
;MSLMDILERNKEESNEDVVSLMTLHAAKGLEFPYVYMVGIEEECLPHRTSIMEDNLDEERRLAYVGITRAQKELTITYAKHRRRYGEDIECEPSRFLTELPQDEVEWEGGGRKVDEVASKERGRNHLAALKDMLT
;
A
#
# COMPACT_ATOMS: atom_id res chain seq x y z
N MET A 1 -10.17 10.99 22.94
CA MET A 1 -9.51 9.71 22.67
C MET A 1 -8.69 9.90 21.41
N SER A 2 -7.40 9.66 21.51
CA SER A 2 -6.49 9.69 20.37
C SER A 2 -6.75 8.47 19.48
N LEU A 3 -6.35 8.53 18.20
CA LEU A 3 -6.39 7.36 17.30
C LEU A 3 -5.52 6.21 17.84
N MET A 4 -4.44 6.55 18.54
CA MET A 4 -3.59 5.59 19.25
C MET A 4 -4.38 4.86 20.34
N ASP A 5 -5.21 5.56 21.11
CA ASP A 5 -6.03 4.94 22.18
C ASP A 5 -7.05 3.93 21.61
N ILE A 6 -7.52 4.15 20.37
CA ILE A 6 -8.46 3.25 19.68
C ILE A 6 -7.72 2.03 19.13
N LEU A 7 -6.53 2.22 18.57
CA LEU A 7 -5.71 1.12 18.04
C LEU A 7 -5.12 0.25 19.16
N GLU A 8 -4.72 0.84 20.28
CA GLU A 8 -4.23 0.11 21.46
C GLU A 8 -5.34 -0.70 22.13
N ARG A 9 -6.55 -0.14 22.27
CA ARG A 9 -7.71 -0.91 22.76
C ARG A 9 -8.07 -2.08 21.85
N ASN A 10 -8.04 -1.89 20.53
CA ASN A 10 -8.26 -3.00 19.60
C ASN A 10 -7.18 -4.08 19.74
N LYS A 11 -5.94 -3.72 20.12
CA LYS A 11 -4.85 -4.67 20.36
C LYS A 11 -5.05 -5.49 21.64
N GLU A 12 -5.63 -4.90 22.68
CA GLU A 12 -5.92 -5.57 23.95
C GLU A 12 -7.20 -6.43 23.89
N GLU A 13 -8.16 -6.10 23.00
CA GLU A 13 -9.39 -6.88 22.81
C GLU A 13 -9.33 -7.93 21.68
N SER A 14 -8.41 -7.81 20.70
CA SER A 14 -8.35 -8.76 19.57
C SER A 14 -7.15 -9.71 19.65
N ASN A 15 -7.41 -10.86 20.27
CA ASN A 15 -6.77 -12.11 19.88
C ASN A 15 -7.51 -12.70 18.66
N GLU A 16 -7.90 -11.84 17.70
CA GLU A 16 -8.74 -12.19 16.55
C GLU A 16 -7.94 -12.06 15.25
N ASP A 17 -8.04 -13.09 14.40
CA ASP A 17 -7.48 -13.15 13.05
C ASP A 17 -8.17 -12.14 12.11
N VAL A 18 -7.82 -10.86 12.24
CA VAL A 18 -8.42 -9.75 11.48
C VAL A 18 -7.42 -8.99 10.63
N VAL A 19 -7.91 -8.41 9.53
CA VAL A 19 -7.11 -7.51 8.69
C VAL A 19 -7.06 -6.11 9.34
N SER A 20 -5.84 -5.62 9.56
CA SER A 20 -5.61 -4.26 10.06
C SER A 20 -5.67 -3.25 8.92
N LEU A 21 -6.71 -2.41 8.90
CA LEU A 21 -6.83 -1.28 7.96
C LEU A 21 -6.52 0.04 8.69
N MET A 22 -5.56 0.80 8.19
CA MET A 22 -5.14 2.06 8.79
C MET A 22 -4.55 3.03 7.77
N THR A 23 -4.35 4.29 8.18
CA THR A 23 -3.63 5.29 7.39
C THR A 23 -2.11 5.10 7.51
N LEU A 24 -1.33 5.60 6.55
CA LEU A 24 0.14 5.56 6.61
C LEU A 24 0.70 6.22 7.88
N HIS A 25 0.08 7.32 8.33
CA HIS A 25 0.46 7.99 9.57
C HIS A 25 0.25 7.10 10.81
N ALA A 26 -0.86 6.37 10.87
CA ALA A 26 -1.16 5.46 11.97
C ALA A 26 -0.27 4.22 11.99
N ALA A 27 0.30 3.83 10.86
CA ALA A 27 1.20 2.69 10.75
C ALA A 27 2.61 2.96 11.32
N LYS A 28 2.94 4.21 11.68
CA LYS A 28 4.27 4.57 12.19
C LYS A 28 4.61 3.76 13.45
N GLY A 29 5.75 3.06 13.40
CA GLY A 29 6.24 2.23 14.51
C GLY A 29 5.62 0.83 14.60
N LEU A 30 4.71 0.49 13.67
CA LEU A 30 4.18 -0.86 13.52
C LEU A 30 4.91 -1.59 12.39
N GLU A 31 4.88 -2.92 12.40
CA GLU A 31 5.42 -3.76 11.33
C GLU A 31 4.50 -4.94 11.12
N PHE A 32 4.39 -5.39 9.87
CA PHE A 32 3.52 -6.48 9.48
C PHE A 32 4.25 -7.41 8.49
N PRO A 33 4.03 -8.73 8.54
CA PRO A 33 4.62 -9.65 7.57
C PRO A 33 4.27 -9.30 6.13
N TYR A 34 3.01 -8.91 5.87
CA TYR A 34 2.53 -8.51 4.56
C TYR A 34 1.81 -7.17 4.65
N VAL A 35 2.09 -6.27 3.72
CA VAL A 35 1.48 -4.94 3.66
C VAL A 35 0.92 -4.68 2.27
N TYR A 36 -0.31 -4.15 2.22
CA TYR A 36 -0.93 -3.64 1.00
C TYR A 36 -1.03 -2.13 1.08
N MET A 37 -0.22 -1.43 0.29
CA MET A 37 -0.34 0.01 0.09
C MET A 37 -1.29 0.27 -1.09
N VAL A 38 -2.47 0.80 -0.80
CA VAL A 38 -3.53 0.97 -1.79
C VAL A 38 -3.70 2.43 -2.20
N GLY A 39 -4.02 2.66 -3.48
CA GLY A 39 -4.28 3.99 -4.01
C GLY A 39 -3.03 4.88 -4.09
N ILE A 40 -1.90 4.28 -4.46
CA ILE A 40 -0.62 4.99 -4.63
C ILE A 40 -0.62 5.69 -6.01
N GLU A 41 -1.34 6.79 -6.06
CA GLU A 41 -1.71 7.57 -7.25
C GLU A 41 -1.22 9.02 -7.10
N GLU A 42 -0.96 9.70 -8.22
CA GLU A 42 -0.81 11.16 -8.21
C GLU A 42 -2.04 11.84 -7.59
N GLU A 43 -1.82 12.97 -6.91
CA GLU A 43 -2.84 13.70 -6.13
C GLU A 43 -3.45 12.92 -4.94
N CYS A 44 -3.07 11.66 -4.72
CA CYS A 44 -3.40 10.87 -3.54
C CYS A 44 -2.18 10.71 -2.62
N LEU A 45 -1.08 10.20 -3.17
CA LEU A 45 0.23 10.12 -2.53
C LEU A 45 1.29 10.24 -3.64
N PRO A 46 1.86 11.44 -3.89
CA PRO A 46 1.78 12.64 -3.04
C PRO A 46 0.39 13.30 -3.06
N HIS A 47 -0.04 13.79 -1.89
CA HIS A 47 -1.28 14.55 -1.80
C HIS A 47 -1.21 15.83 -2.64
N ARG A 48 -2.32 16.19 -3.30
CA ARG A 48 -2.40 17.34 -4.21
C ARG A 48 -1.86 18.65 -3.62
N THR A 49 -2.17 18.94 -2.36
CA THR A 49 -1.65 20.13 -1.67
C THR A 49 -0.13 20.16 -1.63
N SER A 50 0.50 19.04 -1.28
CA SER A 50 1.96 18.90 -1.22
C SER A 50 2.61 19.05 -2.59
N ILE A 51 1.92 18.64 -3.67
CA ILE A 51 2.35 18.92 -5.06
C ILE A 51 2.29 20.42 -5.36
N MET A 52 1.19 21.09 -5.01
CA MET A 52 0.99 22.52 -5.28
C MET A 52 1.96 23.41 -4.49
N GLU A 53 2.31 23.00 -3.28
CA GLU A 53 3.23 23.70 -2.37
C GLU A 53 4.70 23.31 -2.60
N ASP A 54 4.99 22.42 -3.56
CA ASP A 54 6.32 21.85 -3.83
C ASP A 54 6.98 21.21 -2.58
N ASN A 55 6.15 20.70 -1.67
CA ASN A 55 6.57 20.06 -0.43
C ASN A 55 6.50 18.54 -0.53
N LEU A 56 7.18 17.97 -1.52
CA LEU A 56 7.13 16.54 -1.80
C LEU A 56 7.96 15.70 -0.82
N ASP A 57 8.90 16.31 -0.11
CA ASP A 57 9.82 15.58 0.78
C ASP A 57 9.08 14.91 1.94
N GLU A 58 8.02 15.55 2.47
CA GLU A 58 7.21 14.94 3.54
C GLU A 58 6.37 13.77 3.03
N GLU A 59 5.76 13.90 1.85
CA GLU A 59 5.02 12.81 1.22
C GLU A 59 5.94 11.63 0.86
N ARG A 60 7.17 11.90 0.43
CA ARG A 60 8.18 10.88 0.16
C ARG A 60 8.57 10.15 1.44
N ARG A 61 8.74 10.87 2.55
CA ARG A 61 8.94 10.26 3.89
C ARG A 61 7.76 9.39 4.28
N LEU A 62 6.53 9.84 4.00
CA LEU A 62 5.32 9.06 4.28
C LEU A 62 5.26 7.76 3.45
N ALA A 63 5.60 7.82 2.16
CA ALA A 63 5.72 6.64 1.30
C ALA A 63 6.79 5.66 1.82
N TYR A 64 7.97 6.18 2.21
CA TYR A 64 9.04 5.39 2.82
C TYR A 64 8.59 4.71 4.12
N VAL A 65 7.85 5.42 4.99
CA VAL A 65 7.27 4.82 6.20
C VAL A 65 6.40 3.64 5.81
N GLY A 66 5.48 3.80 4.85
CA GLY A 66 4.62 2.72 4.35
C GLY A 66 5.40 1.50 3.86
N ILE A 67 6.40 1.72 2.99
CA ILE A 67 7.24 0.67 2.43
C ILE A 67 7.93 -0.13 3.54
N THR A 68 8.51 0.56 4.52
CA THR A 68 9.25 -0.05 5.63
C THR A 68 8.38 -0.71 6.70
N ARG A 69 7.04 -0.72 6.54
CA ARG A 69 6.17 -1.49 7.45
C ARG A 69 6.12 -2.98 7.07
N ALA A 70 6.50 -3.33 5.84
CA ALA A 70 6.47 -4.70 5.35
C ALA A 70 7.75 -5.45 5.77
N GLN A 71 7.59 -6.65 6.34
CA GLN A 71 8.72 -7.51 6.71
C GLN A 71 9.03 -8.60 5.67
N LYS A 72 8.01 -9.12 4.96
CA LYS A 72 8.17 -10.16 3.94
C LYS A 72 7.79 -9.68 2.55
N GLU A 73 6.57 -9.16 2.37
CA GLU A 73 6.10 -8.72 1.06
C GLU A 73 5.31 -7.41 1.15
N LEU A 74 5.56 -6.54 0.17
CA LEU A 74 4.85 -5.28 -0.02
C LEU A 74 4.14 -5.33 -1.37
N THR A 75 2.83 -5.19 -1.35
CA THR A 75 2.02 -5.05 -2.56
C THR A 75 1.52 -3.62 -2.67
N ILE A 76 1.84 -2.96 -3.78
CA ILE A 76 1.40 -1.59 -4.05
C ILE A 76 0.37 -1.61 -5.18
N THR A 77 -0.76 -0.93 -4.97
CA THR A 77 -1.82 -0.83 -5.97
C THR A 77 -2.19 0.62 -6.28
N TYR A 78 -2.59 0.86 -7.51
CA TYR A 78 -3.17 2.11 -7.98
C TYR A 78 -4.37 1.78 -8.89
N ALA A 79 -5.38 2.64 -8.88
CA ALA A 79 -6.52 2.54 -9.78
C ALA A 79 -6.25 3.30 -11.08
N LYS A 80 -6.81 2.85 -12.21
CA LYS A 80 -6.85 3.64 -13.45
C LYS A 80 -7.96 4.70 -13.42
N HIS A 81 -9.06 4.38 -12.73
CA HIS A 81 -10.20 5.25 -12.55
C HIS A 81 -10.70 5.14 -11.12
N ARG A 82 -11.05 6.27 -10.51
CA ARG A 82 -11.56 6.34 -9.14
C ARG A 82 -12.73 7.31 -9.07
N ARG A 83 -13.76 6.94 -8.32
CA ARG A 83 -14.83 7.88 -7.96
C ARG A 83 -14.44 8.69 -6.72
N ARG A 84 -14.36 10.02 -6.83
CA ARG A 84 -14.20 10.95 -5.69
C ARG A 84 -15.26 12.03 -5.77
N TYR A 85 -15.93 12.29 -4.64
CA TYR A 85 -16.99 13.31 -4.55
C TYR A 85 -18.10 13.18 -5.61
N GLY A 86 -18.38 11.95 -6.07
CA GLY A 86 -19.40 11.67 -7.08
C GLY A 86 -18.91 11.77 -8.52
N GLU A 87 -17.68 12.22 -8.76
CA GLU A 87 -17.08 12.32 -10.08
C GLU A 87 -16.11 11.15 -10.33
N ASP A 88 -16.11 10.65 -11.56
CA ASP A 88 -15.16 9.64 -12.00
C ASP A 88 -13.90 10.34 -12.54
N ILE A 89 -12.76 10.01 -11.93
CA ILE A 89 -11.47 10.65 -12.19
C ILE A 89 -10.52 9.59 -12.76
N GLU A 90 -9.81 9.94 -13.82
CA GLU A 90 -8.69 9.15 -14.33
C GLU A 90 -7.46 9.37 -13.43
N CYS A 91 -6.80 8.28 -13.05
CA CYS A 91 -5.73 8.31 -12.06
C CYS A 91 -4.42 7.84 -12.68
N GLU A 92 -3.37 8.63 -12.44
CA GLU A 92 -2.00 8.29 -12.81
C GLU A 92 -1.28 7.62 -11.63
N PRO A 93 -0.37 6.67 -11.88
CA PRO A 93 0.45 6.07 -10.83
C PRO A 93 1.30 7.15 -10.16
N SER A 94 1.49 7.04 -8.84
CA SER A 94 2.36 7.95 -8.10
C SER A 94 3.77 7.98 -8.68
N ARG A 95 4.37 9.18 -8.77
CA ARG A 95 5.78 9.37 -9.10
C ARG A 95 6.72 8.55 -8.23
N PHE A 96 6.36 8.30 -6.97
CA PHE A 96 7.20 7.53 -6.05
C PHE A 96 7.41 6.07 -6.51
N LEU A 97 6.51 5.52 -7.33
CA LEU A 97 6.69 4.18 -7.90
C LEU A 97 7.86 4.11 -8.90
N THR A 98 8.15 5.22 -9.57
CA THR A 98 9.29 5.31 -10.50
C THR A 98 10.63 5.52 -9.79
N GLU A 99 10.59 5.97 -8.53
CA GLU A 99 11.78 6.16 -7.68
C GLU A 99 12.26 4.83 -7.05
N LEU A 100 11.44 3.78 -7.07
CA LEU A 100 11.79 2.45 -6.58
C LEU A 100 12.87 1.78 -7.46
N PRO A 101 13.70 0.88 -6.91
CA PRO A 101 14.61 0.05 -7.69
C PRO A 101 13.79 -0.85 -8.64
N GLN A 102 13.76 -0.51 -9.93
CA GLN A 102 12.86 -1.14 -10.90
C GLN A 102 13.21 -2.61 -11.18
N ASP A 103 14.42 -3.04 -10.82
CA ASP A 103 14.86 -4.44 -10.84
C ASP A 103 14.26 -5.29 -9.72
N GLU A 104 13.79 -4.65 -8.64
CA GLU A 104 13.08 -5.31 -7.53
C GLU A 104 11.56 -5.15 -7.60
N VAL A 105 11.05 -4.36 -8.56
CA VAL A 105 9.61 -4.11 -8.72
C VAL A 105 9.03 -4.97 -9.82
N GLU A 106 8.10 -5.83 -9.45
CA GLU A 106 7.28 -6.59 -10.39
C GLU A 106 5.98 -5.84 -10.71
N TRP A 107 5.82 -5.46 -11.97
CA TRP A 107 4.62 -4.77 -12.43
C TRP A 107 3.57 -5.74 -12.97
N GLU A 108 2.37 -5.73 -12.37
CA GLU A 108 1.21 -6.47 -12.86
C GLU A 108 0.12 -5.54 -13.40
N GLY A 109 -0.58 -5.98 -14.45
CA GLY A 109 -1.66 -5.21 -15.07
C GLY A 109 -1.19 -4.04 -15.95
N GLY A 110 -2.03 -3.01 -16.08
CA GLY A 110 -1.69 -1.80 -16.84
C GLY A 110 -1.61 -1.97 -18.36
N GLY A 111 -1.84 -3.17 -18.91
CA GLY A 111 -1.63 -3.47 -20.33
C GLY A 111 -0.20 -3.96 -20.64
N ARG A 112 0.63 -4.19 -19.62
CA ARG A 112 1.95 -4.80 -19.77
C ARG A 112 1.79 -6.30 -20.05
N LYS A 113 2.64 -6.86 -20.92
CA LYS A 113 2.70 -8.30 -21.15
C LYS A 113 3.29 -8.95 -19.90
N VAL A 114 2.43 -9.54 -19.09
CA VAL A 114 2.85 -10.37 -17.97
C VAL A 114 2.91 -11.82 -18.47
N ASP A 115 3.95 -12.55 -18.07
CA ASP A 115 3.96 -14.00 -18.23
C ASP A 115 2.85 -14.59 -17.34
N GLU A 116 1.77 -15.06 -17.97
CA GLU A 116 0.59 -15.58 -17.28
C GLU A 116 0.91 -16.80 -16.38
N VAL A 117 1.92 -17.60 -16.75
CA VAL A 117 2.30 -18.77 -15.97
C VAL A 117 3.02 -18.32 -14.71
N ALA A 118 4.00 -17.43 -14.86
CA ALA A 118 4.74 -16.87 -13.73
C ALA A 118 3.83 -16.12 -12.76
N SER A 119 2.88 -15.32 -13.26
CA SER A 119 1.93 -14.58 -12.42
C SER A 119 0.99 -15.51 -11.63
N LYS A 120 0.47 -16.57 -12.26
CA LYS A 120 -0.35 -17.58 -11.56
C LYS A 120 0.44 -18.30 -10.48
N GLU A 121 1.69 -18.65 -10.76
CA GLU A 121 2.55 -19.32 -9.79
C GLU A 121 2.86 -18.41 -8.58
N ARG A 122 3.21 -17.15 -8.82
CA ARG A 122 3.41 -16.16 -7.74
C ARG A 122 2.15 -15.96 -6.92
N GLY A 123 1.01 -15.74 -7.54
CA GLY A 123 -0.27 -15.56 -6.83
C GLY A 123 -0.63 -16.77 -5.97
N ARG A 124 -0.33 -17.98 -6.44
CA ARG A 124 -0.50 -19.21 -5.67
C ARG A 124 0.47 -19.29 -4.48
N ASN A 125 1.74 -18.95 -4.68
CA ASN A 125 2.76 -18.95 -3.64
C ASN A 125 2.44 -17.91 -2.55
N HIS A 126 2.00 -16.72 -2.97
CA HIS A 126 1.56 -15.65 -2.07
C HIS A 126 0.34 -16.09 -1.23
N LEU A 127 -0.68 -16.66 -1.88
CA LEU A 127 -1.86 -17.17 -1.17
C LEU A 127 -1.51 -18.32 -0.21
N ALA A 128 -0.58 -19.20 -0.59
CA ALA A 128 -0.10 -20.27 0.29
C ALA A 128 0.61 -19.69 1.52
N ALA A 129 1.51 -18.72 1.33
CA ALA A 129 2.25 -18.07 2.41
C ALA A 129 1.34 -17.27 3.38
N LEU A 130 0.21 -16.75 2.88
CA LEU A 130 -0.84 -16.16 3.71
C LEU A 130 -1.62 -17.23 4.49
N LYS A 131 -1.94 -18.37 3.88
CA LYS A 131 -2.66 -19.47 4.54
C LYS A 131 -1.85 -20.10 5.66
N ASP A 132 -0.55 -20.29 5.47
CA ASP A 132 0.35 -20.87 6.49
C ASP A 132 0.44 -19.99 7.75
N MET A 133 0.08 -18.71 7.67
CA MET A 133 0.02 -17.82 8.84
C MET A 133 -1.29 -17.92 9.62
N LEU A 134 -2.33 -18.50 9.05
CA LEU A 134 -3.67 -18.61 9.65
C LEU A 134 -3.94 -20.00 10.25
N THR A 135 -2.97 -20.91 10.21
CA THR A 135 -3.09 -22.30 10.67
C THR A 135 -1.96 -22.65 11.63
#